data_AF-A0A3M6V1H1-F1
#
_entry.id   AF-A0A3M6V1H1-F1
#
_cell.length_a   1.000
_cell.length_b   1.000
_cell.length_c   1.000
_cell.angle_alpha   90.00
_cell.angle_beta   90.00
_cell.angle_gamma   90.00
#
_symmetry.space_group_name_H-M   'P 1'
#
loop_
_entity.id
_entity.type
_entity.pdbx_description
1 polymer ?
#
loop_
_entity_poly.entity_id
_entity_poly.type
_entity_poly.pdbx_seq_one_letter_code
_entity_poly.pdbx_strand_id
1 'polypeptide(L)'
;MAALLLKPCSKVANNNTHICKEDVMRAKRHLDSTESRTADGNMALGTRIKHLLLRSDQYCSEQNNAMAIEKAEEARVLILRHGFELELDSAEKRIRRLSDMQRLEKGEWLSSELCSSSENQTDSEGDSSCLE
;
A
#
# COMPACT_ATOMS: atom_id res chain seq x y z
N MET A 1 -20.43 4.09 -6.13
CA MET A 1 -20.50 4.05 -4.64
C MET A 1 -19.18 3.67 -3.99
N ALA A 2 -18.50 2.59 -4.43
CA ALA A 2 -17.25 2.11 -3.82
C ALA A 2 -16.18 3.20 -3.60
N ALA A 3 -15.96 4.08 -4.57
CA ALA A 3 -14.99 5.18 -4.45
C ALA A 3 -15.27 6.18 -3.31
N LEU A 4 -16.52 6.30 -2.85
CA LEU A 4 -16.87 7.15 -1.71
C LEU A 4 -16.65 6.42 -0.38
N LEU A 5 -16.91 5.12 -0.37
CA LEU A 5 -16.82 4.26 0.82
C LEU A 5 -15.38 3.89 1.17
N LEU A 6 -14.51 3.78 0.17
CA LEU A 6 -13.09 3.45 0.33
C LEU A 6 -12.21 4.69 0.57
N LYS A 7 -12.78 5.90 0.58
CA LYS A 7 -12.04 7.08 1.02
C LYS A 7 -11.83 6.99 2.54
N PRO A 8 -10.63 7.30 3.06
CA PRO A 8 -10.43 7.44 4.49
C PRO A 8 -11.47 8.44 5.03
N CYS A 9 -12.30 7.99 5.97
CA CYS A 9 -13.35 8.83 6.55
C CYS A 9 -12.66 9.94 7.36
N SER A 10 -12.56 11.15 6.79
CA SER A 10 -11.71 12.23 7.30
C SER A 10 -12.32 13.01 8.48
N LYS A 11 -13.21 12.42 9.28
CA LYS A 11 -13.85 13.13 10.39
C LYS A 11 -13.86 12.31 11.67
N VAL A 12 -12.79 12.49 12.45
CA VAL A 12 -12.76 13.01 13.83
C VAL A 12 -11.54 12.39 14.52
N ALA A 13 -10.58 13.28 14.82
CA ALA A 13 -9.57 13.21 15.87
C ALA A 13 -9.05 11.83 16.31
N ASN A 14 -7.78 11.61 15.97
CA ASN A 14 -6.77 10.86 16.72
C ASN A 14 -6.69 9.35 16.39
N ASN A 15 -5.49 8.95 15.95
CA ASN A 15 -4.95 7.59 15.84
C ASN A 15 -5.72 6.56 14.97
N ASN A 16 -5.16 6.26 13.79
CA ASN A 16 -5.62 5.27 12.81
C ASN A 16 -7.01 5.54 12.22
N THR A 17 -7.06 6.28 11.10
CA THR A 17 -8.24 6.37 10.22
C THR A 17 -8.55 5.00 9.60
N HIS A 18 -9.13 4.12 10.41
CA HIS A 18 -9.59 2.80 10.00
C HIS A 18 -10.91 2.98 9.25
N ILE A 19 -10.95 2.63 7.95
CA ILE A 19 -12.20 2.59 7.19
C ILE A 19 -13.17 1.64 7.90
N CYS A 20 -14.43 2.04 8.09
CA CYS A 20 -15.40 1.19 8.76
C CYS A 20 -15.58 -0.13 7.99
N LYS A 21 -15.57 -1.27 8.69
CA LYS A 21 -15.75 -2.60 8.07
C LYS A 21 -17.03 -2.68 7.24
N GLU A 22 -18.11 -2.03 7.69
CA GLU A 22 -19.37 -1.95 6.96
C GLU A 22 -19.22 -1.22 5.62
N ASP A 23 -18.42 -0.15 5.58
CA ASP A 23 -18.16 0.59 4.34
C ASP A 23 -17.33 -0.24 3.35
N VAL A 24 -16.35 -1.01 3.84
CA VAL A 24 -15.59 -1.97 3.02
C VAL A 24 -16.53 -3.04 2.44
N MET A 25 -17.43 -3.61 3.25
CA MET A 25 -18.40 -4.60 2.79
C MET A 25 -19.41 -4.02 1.77
N ARG A 26 -19.87 -2.78 1.95
CA ARG A 26 -20.72 -2.09 0.98
C ARG A 26 -19.97 -1.78 -0.32
N ALA A 27 -18.70 -1.38 -0.23
CA ALA A 27 -17.86 -1.14 -1.39
C ALA A 27 -17.66 -2.43 -2.19
N LYS A 28 -17.34 -3.54 -1.51
CA LYS A 28 -17.21 -4.87 -2.10
C LYS A 28 -18.47 -5.31 -2.82
N ARG A 29 -19.64 -5.28 -2.15
CA ARG A 29 -20.93 -5.61 -2.78
C ARG A 29 -21.21 -4.78 -4.04
N HIS A 30 -20.89 -3.49 -4.01
CA HIS A 30 -21.04 -2.63 -5.18
C HIS A 30 -20.09 -3.03 -6.32
N LEU A 31 -18.84 -3.37 -6.03
CA LEU A 31 -17.88 -3.85 -7.01
C LEU A 31 -18.34 -5.19 -7.60
N ASP A 32 -18.69 -6.17 -6.77
CA ASP A 32 -19.20 -7.48 -7.22
C ASP A 32 -20.43 -7.34 -8.13
N SER A 33 -21.35 -6.44 -7.76
CA SER A 33 -22.54 -6.14 -8.57
C SER A 33 -22.21 -5.44 -9.90
N THR A 34 -21.16 -4.65 -9.94
CA THR A 34 -20.71 -3.99 -11.18
C THR A 34 -20.11 -5.03 -12.12
N GLU A 35 -19.27 -5.91 -11.59
CA GLU A 35 -18.60 -6.97 -12.35
C GLU A 35 -19.60 -7.98 -12.93
N SER A 36 -20.58 -8.42 -12.13
CA SER A 36 -21.62 -9.34 -12.60
C SER A 36 -22.49 -8.77 -13.72
N ARG A 37 -22.79 -7.47 -13.67
CA ARG A 37 -23.56 -6.77 -14.72
C ARG A 37 -22.80 -6.59 -16.03
N THR A 38 -21.47 -6.72 -16.01
CA THR A 38 -20.60 -6.50 -17.17
C THR A 38 -19.78 -7.73 -17.53
N ALA A 39 -20.19 -8.90 -17.05
CA ALA A 39 -19.49 -10.17 -17.26
C ALA A 39 -19.46 -10.60 -18.74
N ASP A 40 -20.34 -10.04 -19.55
CA ASP A 40 -20.40 -10.18 -21.02
C ASP A 40 -19.30 -9.40 -21.77
N GLY A 41 -18.40 -8.71 -21.05
CA GLY A 41 -17.32 -7.94 -21.64
C GLY A 41 -17.72 -6.52 -22.05
N ASN A 42 -18.93 -6.07 -21.72
CA ASN A 42 -19.43 -4.74 -22.11
C ASN A 42 -18.88 -3.58 -21.26
N MET A 43 -17.94 -3.83 -20.35
CA MET A 43 -17.33 -2.76 -19.55
C MET A 43 -16.36 -1.93 -20.40
N ALA A 44 -16.64 -0.63 -20.55
CA ALA A 44 -15.71 0.31 -21.17
C ALA A 44 -14.33 0.26 -20.50
N LEU A 45 -13.25 0.33 -21.28
CA LEU A 45 -11.87 0.15 -20.78
C LEU A 45 -11.52 1.06 -19.60
N GLY A 46 -11.83 2.35 -19.69
CA GLY A 46 -11.60 3.30 -18.60
C GLY A 46 -12.37 2.94 -17.32
N THR A 47 -13.57 2.40 -17.46
CA THR A 47 -14.37 1.90 -16.32
C THR A 47 -13.73 0.65 -15.73
N ARG A 48 -13.21 -0.26 -16.56
CA ARG A 48 -12.49 -1.46 -16.12
C ARG A 48 -11.22 -1.11 -15.35
N ILE A 49 -10.44 -0.17 -15.85
CA ILE A 49 -9.25 0.34 -15.17
C ILE A 49 -9.63 0.90 -13.79
N LYS A 50 -10.63 1.78 -13.73
CA LYS A 50 -11.11 2.34 -12.44
C LYS A 50 -11.64 1.27 -11.50
N HIS A 51 -12.34 0.27 -12.02
CA HIS A 51 -12.83 -0.86 -11.24
C HIS A 51 -11.68 -1.65 -10.59
N LEU A 52 -10.63 -1.96 -11.36
CA LEU A 52 -9.44 -2.66 -10.86
C LEU A 52 -8.71 -1.85 -9.77
N LEU A 53 -8.56 -0.54 -9.95
CA LEU A 53 -7.97 0.33 -8.93
C LEU A 53 -8.81 0.35 -7.64
N LEU A 54 -10.14 0.35 -7.74
CA LEU A 54 -11.02 0.28 -6.58
C LEU A 54 -11.00 -1.11 -5.90
N ARG A 55 -10.83 -2.20 -6.67
CA ARG A 55 -10.58 -3.54 -6.12
C ARG A 55 -9.27 -3.58 -5.34
N SER A 56 -8.22 -2.94 -5.86
CA SER A 56 -6.94 -2.79 -5.14
C SER A 56 -7.15 -2.10 -3.78
N ASP A 57 -7.85 -0.97 -3.75
CA ASP A 57 -8.15 -0.24 -2.51
C ASP A 57 -9.01 -1.07 -1.52
N GLN A 58 -9.97 -1.83 -2.05
CA GLN A 58 -10.81 -2.72 -1.26
C GLN A 58 -10.01 -3.86 -0.63
N TYR A 59 -9.12 -4.54 -1.37
CA TYR A 59 -8.27 -5.59 -0.83
C TYR A 59 -7.24 -5.06 0.18
N CYS A 60 -6.69 -3.85 -0.06
CA CYS A 60 -5.83 -3.18 0.91
C CYS A 60 -6.57 -2.93 2.24
N SER A 61 -7.84 -2.52 2.17
CA SER A 61 -8.69 -2.31 3.35
C SER A 61 -9.03 -3.62 4.08
N GLU A 62 -8.99 -4.76 3.38
CA GLU A 62 -9.11 -6.11 3.93
C GLU A 62 -7.76 -6.70 4.41
N GLN A 63 -6.68 -5.91 4.38
CA GLN A 63 -5.30 -6.36 4.69
C GLN A 63 -4.79 -7.47 3.76
N ASN A 64 -5.38 -7.61 2.58
CA ASN A 64 -4.93 -8.55 1.56
C ASN A 64 -4.03 -7.84 0.53
N ASN A 65 -2.81 -7.50 0.96
CA ASN A 65 -1.87 -6.72 0.16
C ASN A 65 -1.48 -7.43 -1.15
N ALA A 66 -1.38 -8.76 -1.15
CA ALA A 66 -1.06 -9.55 -2.34
C ALA A 66 -2.11 -9.35 -3.45
N MET A 67 -3.39 -9.54 -3.13
CA MET A 67 -4.47 -9.29 -4.09
C MET A 67 -4.58 -7.80 -4.46
N ALA A 68 -4.28 -6.90 -3.53
CA ALA A 68 -4.29 -5.47 -3.81
C ALA A 68 -3.25 -5.08 -4.87
N ILE A 69 -2.03 -5.66 -4.78
CA ILE A 69 -0.97 -5.46 -5.77
C ILE A 69 -1.39 -6.02 -7.12
N GLU A 70 -1.86 -7.27 -7.15
CA GLU A 70 -2.30 -7.94 -8.38
C GLU A 70 -3.32 -7.07 -9.16
N LYS A 71 -4.33 -6.53 -8.47
CA LYS A 71 -5.34 -5.68 -9.12
C LYS A 71 -4.79 -4.35 -9.60
N ALA A 72 -3.83 -3.75 -8.90
CA ALA A 72 -3.17 -2.53 -9.36
C ALA A 72 -2.26 -2.80 -10.57
N GLU A 73 -1.60 -3.95 -10.63
CA GLU A 73 -0.78 -4.38 -11.76
C GLU A 73 -1.64 -4.69 -12.99
N GLU A 74 -2.76 -5.41 -12.83
CA GLU A 74 -3.74 -5.62 -13.91
C GLU A 74 -4.20 -4.28 -14.51
N ALA A 75 -4.52 -3.30 -13.65
CA ALA A 75 -4.88 -1.96 -14.10
C ALA A 75 -3.72 -1.30 -14.87
N ARG A 76 -2.50 -1.37 -14.33
CA ARG A 76 -1.29 -0.80 -14.95
C ARG A 76 -1.01 -1.39 -16.32
N VAL A 77 -1.17 -2.70 -16.50
CA VAL A 77 -0.99 -3.37 -17.81
C VAL A 77 -1.99 -2.83 -18.83
N LEU A 78 -3.27 -2.69 -18.46
CA LEU A 78 -4.28 -2.11 -19.33
C LEU A 78 -4.00 -0.63 -19.65
N ILE A 79 -3.56 0.14 -18.65
CA ILE A 79 -3.21 1.55 -18.81
C ILE A 79 -2.07 1.71 -19.82
N LEU A 80 -0.97 0.97 -19.66
CA LEU A 80 0.18 1.03 -20.54
C LEU A 80 -0.15 0.59 -21.96
N ARG A 81 -0.99 -0.45 -22.09
CA ARG A 81 -1.41 -0.97 -23.40
C ARG A 81 -2.28 0.03 -24.18
N HIS A 82 -3.08 0.84 -23.50
CA HIS A 82 -4.11 1.68 -24.14
C HIS A 82 -3.91 3.19 -23.95
N GLY A 83 -2.82 3.63 -23.33
CA GLY A 83 -2.44 5.05 -23.25
C GLY A 83 -3.22 5.88 -22.22
N PHE A 84 -3.66 5.27 -21.10
CA PHE A 84 -4.35 5.99 -20.02
C PHE A 84 -3.37 6.70 -19.06
N GLU A 85 -2.59 7.64 -19.58
CA GLU A 85 -1.46 8.27 -18.86
C GLU A 85 -1.87 8.91 -17.52
N LEU A 86 -3.07 9.50 -17.45
CA LEU A 86 -3.58 10.12 -16.21
C LEU A 86 -3.79 9.09 -15.09
N GLU A 87 -4.20 7.88 -15.45
CA GLU A 87 -4.41 6.78 -14.51
C GLU A 87 -3.11 6.05 -14.13
N LEU A 88 -2.01 6.22 -14.89
CA LEU A 88 -0.75 5.51 -14.65
C LEU A 88 -0.15 5.86 -13.29
N ASP A 89 -0.02 7.16 -12.97
CA ASP A 89 0.50 7.63 -11.68
C ASP A 89 -0.33 7.08 -10.50
N SER A 90 -1.64 6.99 -10.68
CA SER A 90 -2.57 6.43 -9.68
C SER A 90 -2.33 4.93 -9.43
N ALA A 91 -2.02 4.15 -10.47
CA ALA A 91 -1.70 2.73 -10.36
C ALA A 91 -0.32 2.52 -9.71
N GLU A 92 0.70 3.26 -10.15
CA GLU A 92 2.06 3.11 -9.63
C GLU A 92 2.18 3.51 -8.17
N LYS A 93 1.50 4.57 -7.74
CA LYS A 93 1.45 4.96 -6.32
C LYS A 93 0.87 3.86 -5.43
N ARG A 94 -0.17 3.16 -5.89
CA ARG A 94 -0.73 2.00 -5.17
C ARG A 94 0.26 0.86 -5.07
N ILE A 95 0.87 0.47 -6.19
CA ILE A 95 1.85 -0.61 -6.23
C ILE A 95 3.01 -0.32 -5.27
N ARG A 96 3.64 0.85 -5.36
CA ARG A 96 4.76 1.24 -4.48
C ARG A 96 4.36 1.17 -3.00
N ARG A 97 3.25 1.81 -2.62
CA ARG A 97 2.75 1.79 -1.24
C ARG A 97 2.50 0.38 -0.73
N LEU A 98 1.87 -0.48 -1.53
CA LEU A 98 1.55 -1.85 -1.15
C LEU A 98 2.80 -2.72 -1.06
N SER A 99 3.77 -2.54 -1.96
CA SER A 99 5.07 -3.20 -1.88
C SER A 99 5.83 -2.81 -0.62
N ASP A 100 5.84 -1.52 -0.26
CA ASP A 100 6.48 -1.06 0.99
C ASP A 100 5.81 -1.69 2.22
N MET A 101 4.47 -1.75 2.25
CA MET A 101 3.73 -2.45 3.30
C MET A 101 4.08 -3.94 3.38
N GLN A 102 4.21 -4.61 2.24
CA GLN A 102 4.56 -6.03 2.20
C GLN A 102 6.00 -6.30 2.68
N ARG A 103 6.95 -5.39 2.40
CA ARG A 103 8.33 -5.48 2.90
C ARG A 103 8.40 -5.26 4.41
N LEU A 104 7.60 -4.33 4.94
CA LEU A 104 7.44 -4.13 6.38
C LEU A 104 6.89 -5.38 7.08
N GLU A 105 5.85 -6.00 6.53
CA GLU A 105 5.26 -7.24 7.07
C GLU A 105 6.26 -8.40 7.13
N LYS A 106 7.19 -8.46 6.17
CA LYS A 106 8.25 -9.48 6.13
C LYS A 106 9.46 -9.15 7.02
N GLY A 107 9.47 -8.00 7.69
CA GLY A 107 10.60 -7.56 8.52
C GLY A 107 11.85 -7.18 7.73
N GLU A 108 11.76 -7.03 6.41
CA GLU A 108 12.92 -6.81 5.52
C GLU A 108 13.56 -5.43 5.70
N TRP A 109 12.88 -4.49 6.37
CA TRP A 109 13.36 -3.12 6.55
C TRP A 109 14.24 -2.91 7.80
N LEU A 110 14.25 -3.86 8.75
CA LEU A 110 15.10 -3.75 9.95
C LEU A 110 16.57 -4.11 9.69
N SER A 111 16.91 -4.62 8.51
CA SER A 111 18.25 -5.16 8.22
C SER A 111 19.20 -4.22 7.47
N SER A 112 18.79 -2.97 7.17
CA SER A 112 19.64 -2.04 6.37
C SER A 112 20.12 -0.78 7.09
N GLU A 113 19.77 -0.56 8.36
CA GLU A 113 20.25 0.62 9.10
C GLU A 113 21.22 0.34 10.26
N LEU A 114 21.63 -0.92 10.48
CA LEU A 114 22.72 -1.24 11.41
C LEU A 114 24.03 -1.47 10.64
N CYS A 115 24.54 -0.42 9.99
CA CYS A 115 25.89 -0.42 9.45
C CYS A 115 26.64 0.82 9.90
N SER A 116 27.65 0.57 10.74
CA SER A 116 28.69 1.46 11.28
C SER A 116 28.20 2.51 12.28
N SER A 117 28.53 2.41 13.57
CA SER A 117 29.92 2.35 14.04
C SER A 117 30.17 1.28 15.10
N SER A 118 31.12 0.40 14.79
CA SER A 118 31.85 -0.44 15.73
C SER A 118 32.67 0.45 16.69
N GLU A 119 32.47 0.20 17.97
CA GLU A 119 33.42 0.07 19.11
C GLU A 119 34.90 0.44 18.79
N ASN A 120 35.77 1.00 19.66
CA ASN A 120 35.99 0.79 21.09
C ASN A 120 36.94 1.90 21.61
N GLN A 121 36.63 2.56 22.74
CA GLN A 121 37.66 3.17 23.60
C GLN A 121 37.55 2.52 24.96
N THR A 122 38.44 1.55 25.21
CA THR A 122 38.69 0.96 26.51
C THR A 122 39.65 1.87 27.27
N ASP A 123 39.21 2.32 28.43
CA ASP A 123 40.02 2.95 29.46
C ASP A 123 41.18 2.03 29.85
N SER A 124 42.42 2.52 29.75
CA SER A 124 43.56 1.91 30.43
C SER A 124 44.19 2.97 31.33
N GLU A 125 43.93 2.81 32.63
CA GLU A 125 44.52 3.55 33.73
C GLU A 125 46.05 3.45 33.66
N GLY A 126 46.71 4.59 33.48
CA GLY A 126 48.15 4.73 33.59
C GLY A 126 48.49 5.31 34.95
N ASP A 127 48.65 4.45 35.95
CA ASP A 127 49.34 4.78 37.20
C ASP A 127 50.84 4.96 36.90
N SER A 128 51.39 6.14 37.13
CA SER A 128 52.83 6.31 37.31
C SER A 128 53.13 7.47 38.25
N SER A 129 54.02 7.20 39.19
CA SER A 129 54.21 7.87 40.46
C SER A 129 55.35 8.89 40.48
N CYS A 130 55.39 9.63 41.61
CA CYS A 130 56.55 10.24 42.27
C CYS A 130 57.06 11.62 41.81
N LEU A 131 56.82 12.60 42.70
CA LEU A 131 57.80 13.43 43.42
C LEU A 131 59.06 13.88 42.66
N GLU A 132 59.20 15.19 42.42
CA GLU A 132 60.01 16.13 43.24
C GLU A 132 59.63 17.58 42.92
#